data_AF-A0A1L9B7L2-F1
#
_entry.id   AF-A0A1L9B7L2-F1
#
_cell.length_a   1.000
_cell.length_b   1.000
_cell.length_c   1.000
_cell.angle_alpha   90.00
_cell.angle_beta   90.00
_cell.angle_gamma   90.00
#
_symmetry.space_group_name_H-M   'P 1'
#
loop_
_entity.id
_entity.type
_entity.pdbx_description
1 polymer ?
#
loop_
_entity_poly.entity_id
_entity_poly.type
_entity_poly.pdbx_seq_one_letter_code
_entity_poly.pdbx_strand_id
1 'polypeptide(L)'
;MRPADIEQLAPTLETLATYGGGRPASEHISWLRDVGAAVEDPTAWTLPSIVWLEAVAPARDRLDVLRRTAIRDPGYRAHLDLSLASVLSTIGSAERWKRFEELIQGPLLPFAPRFVQLLEWLERWRGQRCRMFDASVWQDAEELVAGGDGKTFAAWDQKLWGAGGNTATLFPLLQDQYVPLLEHPVHFSLDALQLDQKAETLLRSLVEAARRGEGVGTTVSQQGTIDVLLRAGVPLRLYAVGAQVTAALVGAVSISAKTEPDLELQGSRSFAFALPEHALRSCAWDSAQHAKATARFWEWAESSGQDAVGFLSVDDQLRTWPEQRAEAPPWGQLPVAASLRGMARARRESPEVDEALLALANHLLFGFVLQLLLVEALDRELGEETLVLAPPTDRRVDDIEGATHVFYRPRGVTSAEGASLRQDSYDLGTLDSVFGELAKSVGIRSIAYAYRGTDLGPWSRALRIMRSAELVVGLYDRWSIAPHVLDRLHGGGMMTTVIRRGRQFRERLHSELHLMWTGRRNAAQTQEVQHG
;
A
#
# COMPACT_ATOMS: atom_id res chain seq x y z
N MET A 1 32.27 14.47 -8.17
CA MET A 1 32.15 15.04 -6.80
C MET A 1 30.79 15.68 -6.68
N ARG A 2 30.07 15.49 -5.57
CA ARG A 2 28.74 16.07 -5.37
C ARG A 2 28.82 17.60 -5.33
N PRO A 3 27.87 18.34 -5.95
CA PRO A 3 27.85 19.79 -5.85
C PRO A 3 27.57 20.23 -4.42
N ALA A 4 28.38 21.14 -3.86
CA ALA A 4 28.13 21.70 -2.53
C ALA A 4 26.82 22.50 -2.48
N ASP A 5 26.51 23.21 -3.58
CA ASP A 5 25.26 23.95 -3.77
C ASP A 5 24.52 23.43 -5.00
N ILE A 6 23.45 22.68 -4.77
CA ILE A 6 22.70 22.03 -5.84
C ILE A 6 21.95 23.02 -6.75
N GLU A 7 21.68 24.25 -6.29
CA GLU A 7 20.98 25.26 -7.11
C GLU A 7 21.81 25.72 -8.31
N GLN A 8 23.15 25.61 -8.22
CA GLN A 8 24.08 25.93 -9.31
C GLN A 8 23.88 25.03 -10.53
N LEU A 9 23.32 23.82 -10.34
CA LEU A 9 23.02 22.89 -11.42
C LEU A 9 21.77 23.25 -12.20
N ALA A 10 20.85 24.02 -11.64
CA ALA A 10 19.54 24.17 -12.25
C ALA A 10 19.55 24.80 -13.66
N PRO A 11 20.37 25.83 -13.98
CA PRO A 11 20.46 26.31 -15.36
C PRO A 11 20.93 25.23 -16.33
N THR A 12 21.82 24.34 -15.88
CA THR A 12 22.28 23.20 -16.66
C THR A 12 21.17 22.19 -16.88
N LEU A 13 20.47 21.79 -15.81
CA LEU A 13 19.40 20.80 -15.89
C LEU A 13 18.22 21.31 -16.74
N GLU A 14 17.87 22.58 -16.63
CA GLU A 14 16.86 23.22 -17.49
C GLU A 14 17.28 23.18 -18.95
N THR A 15 18.56 23.47 -19.23
CA THR A 15 19.10 23.41 -20.60
C THR A 15 19.02 21.99 -21.15
N LEU A 16 19.42 20.99 -20.36
CA LEU A 16 19.35 19.58 -20.74
C LEU A 16 17.92 19.10 -20.97
N ALA A 17 16.98 19.46 -20.09
CA ALA A 17 15.57 19.08 -20.19
C ALA A 17 14.85 19.76 -21.36
N THR A 18 15.17 21.02 -21.64
CA THR A 18 14.46 21.84 -22.64
C THR A 18 15.02 21.67 -24.05
N TYR A 19 16.35 21.66 -24.17
CA TYR A 19 17.03 21.70 -25.48
C TYR A 19 17.64 20.36 -25.88
N GLY A 20 17.56 19.34 -25.03
CA GLY A 20 18.07 18.00 -25.34
C GLY A 20 19.60 17.91 -25.38
N GLY A 21 20.32 18.93 -24.89
CA GLY A 21 21.77 18.95 -24.84
C GLY A 21 22.35 20.29 -24.38
N GLY A 22 23.56 20.26 -23.80
CA GLY A 22 24.23 21.47 -23.33
C GLY A 22 25.73 21.29 -23.12
N ARG A 23 26.41 22.38 -22.74
CA ARG A 23 27.82 22.41 -22.32
C ARG A 23 27.93 22.86 -20.86
N PRO A 24 27.56 21.99 -19.90
CA PRO A 24 27.77 22.25 -18.47
C PRO A 24 29.22 22.62 -18.13
N ALA A 25 29.38 23.32 -17.00
CA ALA A 25 30.69 23.48 -16.38
C ALA A 25 31.31 22.10 -16.09
N SER A 26 32.60 21.94 -16.37
CA SER A 26 33.30 20.65 -16.34
C SER A 26 33.23 19.93 -14.98
N GLU A 27 33.17 20.70 -13.89
CA GLU A 27 33.08 20.20 -12.52
C GLU A 27 31.78 19.43 -12.21
N HIS A 28 30.68 19.76 -12.89
CA HIS A 28 29.37 19.14 -12.67
C HIS A 28 29.09 17.92 -13.53
N ILE A 29 29.80 17.77 -14.65
CA ILE A 29 29.60 16.68 -15.62
C ILE A 29 29.80 15.31 -14.98
N SER A 30 30.83 15.18 -14.14
CA SER A 30 31.11 13.94 -13.42
C SER A 30 29.90 13.47 -12.61
N TRP A 31 29.36 14.34 -11.77
CA TRP A 31 28.21 14.00 -10.94
C TRP A 31 26.93 13.78 -11.75
N LEU A 32 26.67 14.60 -12.77
CA LEU A 32 25.51 14.41 -13.66
C LEU A 32 25.53 13.05 -14.36
N ARG A 33 26.72 12.56 -14.74
CA ARG A 33 26.91 11.20 -15.25
C ARG A 33 26.68 10.15 -14.14
N ASP A 34 27.24 10.40 -12.95
CA ASP A 34 27.17 9.47 -11.84
C ASP A 34 25.75 9.25 -11.30
N VAL A 35 24.84 10.22 -11.48
CA VAL A 35 23.40 10.10 -11.17
C VAL A 35 22.55 9.73 -12.40
N GLY A 36 23.21 9.45 -13.52
CA GLY A 36 22.58 9.04 -14.77
C GLY A 36 21.73 10.13 -15.42
N ALA A 37 21.96 11.40 -15.09
CA ALA A 37 21.30 12.54 -15.73
C ALA A 37 21.88 12.85 -17.12
N ALA A 38 23.17 12.58 -17.30
CA ALA A 38 23.92 12.93 -18.50
C ALA A 38 24.67 11.74 -19.10
N VAL A 39 24.82 11.78 -20.43
CA VAL A 39 25.69 10.91 -21.23
C VAL A 39 26.66 11.80 -22.01
N GLU A 40 27.92 11.39 -22.10
CA GLU A 40 28.91 12.08 -22.92
C GLU A 40 28.70 11.73 -24.40
N ASP A 41 28.57 12.77 -25.23
CA ASP A 41 28.59 12.63 -26.67
C ASP A 41 30.02 12.80 -27.21
N PRO A 42 30.44 12.03 -28.23
CA PRO A 42 31.74 12.17 -28.88
C PRO A 42 32.09 13.60 -29.36
N THR A 43 31.12 14.50 -29.52
CA THR A 43 31.35 15.89 -29.97
C THR A 43 31.54 16.91 -28.83
N ALA A 44 31.83 16.44 -27.61
CA ALA A 44 32.01 17.25 -26.40
C ALA A 44 30.73 17.99 -25.93
N TRP A 45 29.56 17.52 -26.39
CA TRP A 45 28.26 17.90 -25.84
C TRP A 45 27.88 16.95 -24.71
N THR A 46 27.15 17.48 -23.73
CA THR A 46 26.49 16.67 -22.73
C THR A 46 25.04 16.50 -23.15
N LEU A 47 24.64 15.25 -23.38
CA LEU A 47 23.25 14.91 -23.71
C LEU A 47 22.56 14.37 -22.46
N PRO A 48 21.27 14.65 -22.26
CA PRO A 48 20.52 14.04 -21.18
C PRO A 48 20.33 12.53 -21.46
N SER A 49 20.32 11.71 -20.41
CA SER A 49 19.91 10.31 -20.58
C SER A 49 18.39 10.23 -20.77
N ILE A 50 17.93 9.28 -21.59
CA ILE A 50 16.48 9.06 -21.82
C ILE A 50 15.77 8.73 -20.49
N VAL A 51 16.39 7.88 -19.66
CA VAL A 51 15.85 7.47 -18.35
C VAL A 51 15.76 8.65 -17.37
N TRP A 52 16.62 9.66 -17.51
CA TRP A 52 16.52 10.89 -16.73
C TRP A 52 15.44 11.81 -17.28
N LEU A 53 15.35 11.99 -18.61
CA LEU A 53 14.30 12.79 -19.22
C LEU A 53 12.91 12.26 -18.89
N GLU A 54 12.68 10.95 -18.97
CA GLU A 54 11.39 10.34 -18.61
C GLU A 54 11.03 10.61 -17.15
N ALA A 55 12.02 10.59 -16.25
CA ALA A 55 11.84 10.87 -14.83
C ALA A 55 11.59 12.37 -14.54
N VAL A 56 12.20 13.26 -15.31
CA VAL A 56 12.20 14.71 -15.02
C VAL A 56 11.17 15.48 -15.83
N ALA A 57 10.75 15.00 -17.01
CA ALA A 57 9.78 15.67 -17.88
C ALA A 57 8.44 16.02 -17.19
N PRO A 58 7.89 15.20 -16.26
CA PRO A 58 6.69 15.57 -15.50
C PRO A 58 6.91 16.68 -14.45
N ALA A 59 8.12 17.26 -14.35
CA ALA A 59 8.43 18.27 -13.35
C ALA A 59 7.60 19.55 -13.55
N ARG A 60 7.07 20.08 -12.45
CA ARG A 60 6.21 21.28 -12.49
C ARG A 60 6.99 22.58 -12.59
N ASP A 61 8.19 22.60 -12.03
CA ASP A 61 9.05 23.75 -11.95
C ASP A 61 10.54 23.35 -11.84
N ARG A 62 11.41 24.36 -11.83
CA ARG A 62 12.87 24.21 -11.67
C ARG A 62 13.26 23.44 -10.41
N LEU A 63 12.55 23.65 -9.31
CA LEU A 63 12.87 23.02 -8.03
C LEU A 63 12.50 21.53 -8.05
N ASP A 64 11.42 21.17 -8.72
CA ASP A 64 11.01 19.78 -8.95
C ASP A 64 12.02 19.04 -9.86
N VAL A 65 12.56 19.70 -10.89
CA VAL A 65 13.68 19.16 -11.70
C VAL A 65 14.91 18.87 -10.83
N LEU A 66 15.29 19.80 -9.95
CA LEU A 66 16.40 19.62 -9.01
C LEU A 66 16.14 18.44 -8.06
N ARG A 67 14.95 18.37 -7.44
CA ARG A 67 14.56 17.28 -6.53
C ARG A 67 14.65 15.93 -7.21
N ARG A 68 14.00 15.78 -8.38
CA ARG A 68 13.98 14.54 -9.17
C ARG A 68 15.35 14.11 -9.64
N THR A 69 16.26 15.06 -9.85
CA THR A 69 17.66 14.76 -10.19
C THR A 69 18.46 14.35 -8.95
N ALA A 70 18.32 15.08 -7.84
CA ALA A 70 19.04 14.83 -6.59
C ALA A 70 18.74 13.44 -6.02
N ILE A 71 17.47 13.01 -6.03
CA ILE A 71 17.08 11.69 -5.50
C ILE A 71 17.62 10.51 -6.31
N ARG A 72 18.20 10.74 -7.48
CA ARG A 72 18.88 9.69 -8.24
C ARG A 72 20.28 9.39 -7.69
N ASP A 73 20.84 10.29 -6.89
CA ASP A 73 22.09 10.08 -6.16
C ASP A 73 21.85 9.03 -5.05
N PRO A 74 22.58 7.90 -5.05
CA PRO A 74 22.38 6.83 -4.06
C PRO A 74 22.59 7.29 -2.61
N GLY A 75 23.58 8.15 -2.37
CA GLY A 75 23.91 8.63 -1.03
C GLY A 75 22.83 9.57 -0.51
N TYR A 76 22.41 10.53 -1.34
CA TYR A 76 21.34 11.45 -0.95
C TYR A 76 19.99 10.74 -0.80
N ARG A 77 19.70 9.76 -1.67
CA ARG A 77 18.48 8.94 -1.53
C ARG A 77 18.47 8.18 -0.20
N ALA A 78 19.57 7.51 0.14
CA ALA A 78 19.65 6.75 1.36
C ALA A 78 19.62 7.65 2.61
N HIS A 79 20.16 8.87 2.54
CA HIS A 79 19.98 9.93 3.55
C HIS A 79 18.50 10.25 3.81
N LEU A 80 17.71 10.48 2.74
CA LEU A 80 16.28 10.74 2.86
C LEU A 80 15.49 9.53 3.38
N ASP A 81 15.85 8.32 2.94
CA ASP A 81 15.24 7.08 3.42
C ASP A 81 15.49 6.88 4.92
N LEU A 82 16.72 7.10 5.40
CA LEU A 82 17.07 7.01 6.82
C LEU A 82 16.37 8.08 7.65
N SER A 83 16.26 9.29 7.11
CA SER A 83 15.48 10.37 7.73
C SER A 83 14.03 9.97 7.96
N LEU A 84 13.33 9.44 6.93
CA LEU A 84 11.97 8.92 7.07
C LEU A 84 11.89 7.74 8.06
N ALA A 85 12.80 6.79 7.94
CA ALA A 85 12.81 5.58 8.75
C ALA A 85 13.03 5.87 10.24
N SER A 86 13.89 6.83 10.58
CA SER A 86 14.15 7.22 11.98
C SER A 86 12.90 7.75 12.68
N VAL A 87 12.07 8.55 12.00
CA VAL A 87 10.80 9.07 12.54
C VAL A 87 9.80 7.94 12.71
N LEU A 88 9.66 7.08 11.70
CA LEU A 88 8.77 5.92 11.77
C LEU A 88 9.15 4.98 12.91
N SER A 89 10.44 4.70 13.06
CA SER A 89 10.98 3.90 14.17
C SER A 89 10.67 4.56 15.52
N THR A 90 10.81 5.88 15.63
CA THR A 90 10.50 6.61 16.86
C THR A 90 9.01 6.53 17.22
N ILE A 91 8.11 6.63 16.22
CA ILE A 91 6.66 6.49 16.43
C ILE A 91 6.33 5.07 16.90
N GLY A 92 6.95 4.05 16.30
CA GLY A 92 6.80 2.64 16.69
C GLY A 92 7.31 2.37 18.11
N SER A 93 8.52 2.84 18.44
CA SER A 93 9.13 2.68 19.77
C SER A 93 8.37 3.44 20.87
N ALA A 94 7.65 4.50 20.53
CA ALA A 94 6.77 5.23 21.45
C ALA A 94 5.38 4.57 21.60
N GLU A 95 5.19 3.35 21.08
CA GLU A 95 3.94 2.58 21.13
C GLU A 95 2.72 3.31 20.53
N ARG A 96 2.95 4.26 19.63
CA ARG A 96 1.88 4.98 18.92
C ARG A 96 1.41 4.19 17.70
N TRP A 97 1.05 2.92 17.91
CA TRP A 97 0.78 1.93 16.85
C TRP A 97 -0.25 2.39 15.83
N LYS A 98 -1.37 2.97 16.28
CA LYS A 98 -2.38 3.54 15.38
C LYS A 98 -1.80 4.55 14.40
N ARG A 99 -0.93 5.45 14.87
CA ARG A 99 -0.30 6.47 14.01
C ARG A 99 0.73 5.85 13.08
N PHE A 100 1.47 4.85 13.55
CA PHE A 100 2.42 4.11 12.74
C PHE A 100 1.73 3.38 11.59
N GLU A 101 0.62 2.70 11.88
CA GLU A 101 -0.22 2.02 10.89
C GLU A 101 -0.84 3.00 9.90
N GLU A 102 -1.43 4.11 10.36
CA GLU A 102 -1.95 5.18 9.48
C GLU A 102 -0.91 5.68 8.48
N LEU A 103 0.35 5.81 8.91
CA LEU A 103 1.44 6.29 8.05
C LEU A 103 1.90 5.22 7.07
N ILE A 104 2.25 4.02 7.56
CA ILE A 104 2.78 2.91 6.75
C ILE A 104 1.74 2.35 5.80
N GLN A 105 0.45 2.38 6.16
CA GLN A 105 -0.64 1.90 5.29
C GLN A 105 -1.26 3.03 4.45
N GLY A 106 -0.98 4.28 4.78
CA GLY A 106 -1.42 5.45 4.04
C GLY A 106 -0.29 6.03 3.18
N PRO A 107 0.14 7.28 3.46
CA PRO A 107 1.04 8.00 2.56
C PRO A 107 2.43 7.39 2.42
N LEU A 108 2.90 6.59 3.38
CA LEU A 108 4.23 5.95 3.34
C LEU A 108 4.20 4.50 2.86
N LEU A 109 3.08 4.02 2.33
CA LEU A 109 2.97 2.65 1.84
C LEU A 109 4.01 2.28 0.78
N PRO A 110 4.33 3.14 -0.22
CA PRO A 110 5.38 2.84 -1.18
C PRO A 110 6.78 2.73 -0.53
N PHE A 111 6.97 3.34 0.65
CA PHE A 111 8.22 3.29 1.41
C PHE A 111 8.33 2.04 2.30
N ALA A 112 7.22 1.37 2.63
CA ALA A 112 7.20 0.29 3.60
C ALA A 112 8.21 -0.85 3.31
N PRO A 113 8.37 -1.34 2.07
CA PRO A 113 9.38 -2.35 1.76
C PRO A 113 10.82 -1.90 2.04
N ARG A 114 11.11 -0.62 1.74
CA ARG A 114 12.41 0.01 2.02
C ARG A 114 12.63 0.22 3.51
N PHE A 115 11.60 0.63 4.24
CA PHE A 115 11.65 0.77 5.70
C PHE A 115 12.03 -0.54 6.39
N VAL A 116 11.33 -1.64 6.05
CA VAL A 116 11.64 -2.97 6.61
C VAL A 116 13.05 -3.41 6.25
N GLN A 117 13.47 -3.18 5.00
CA GLN A 117 14.81 -3.49 4.55
C GLN A 117 15.89 -2.74 5.34
N LEU A 118 15.68 -1.45 5.64
CA LEU A 118 16.60 -0.65 6.46
C LEU A 118 16.68 -1.16 7.89
N LEU A 119 15.55 -1.53 8.51
CA LEU A 119 15.55 -2.14 9.83
C LEU A 119 16.35 -3.44 9.87
N GLU A 120 16.10 -4.36 8.94
CA GLU A 120 16.84 -5.63 8.85
C GLU A 120 18.34 -5.40 8.63
N TRP A 121 18.71 -4.42 7.81
CA TRP A 121 20.10 -4.05 7.60
C TRP A 121 20.76 -3.51 8.88
N LEU A 122 20.09 -2.60 9.59
CA LEU A 122 20.59 -2.05 10.86
C LEU A 122 20.71 -3.12 11.93
N GLU A 123 19.76 -4.07 12.00
CA GLU A 123 19.81 -5.17 12.97
C GLU A 123 21.05 -6.04 12.75
N ARG A 124 21.36 -6.36 11.48
CA ARG A 124 22.56 -7.11 11.10
C ARG A 124 23.83 -6.32 11.37
N TRP A 125 23.84 -5.03 11.04
CA TRP A 125 25.02 -4.17 11.22
C TRP A 125 25.36 -3.94 12.69
N ARG A 126 24.35 -3.73 13.54
CA ARG A 126 24.54 -3.48 14.98
C ARG A 126 24.54 -4.72 15.84
N GLY A 127 24.04 -5.85 15.34
CA GLY A 127 23.81 -7.05 16.15
C GLY A 127 22.77 -6.84 17.25
N GLN A 128 21.81 -5.92 17.04
CA GLN A 128 20.77 -5.54 18.00
C GLN A 128 19.40 -5.58 17.32
N ARG A 129 18.34 -5.87 18.08
CA ARG A 129 16.96 -5.87 17.54
C ARG A 129 16.44 -4.44 17.38
N CYS A 130 15.57 -4.21 16.40
CA CYS A 130 15.04 -2.90 16.04
C CYS A 130 14.34 -2.15 17.17
N ARG A 131 13.70 -2.88 18.10
CA ARG A 131 13.10 -2.32 19.32
C ARG A 131 14.10 -1.63 20.26
N MET A 132 15.39 -1.90 20.09
CA MET A 132 16.49 -1.33 20.89
C MET A 132 17.14 -0.13 20.19
N PHE A 133 16.69 0.24 18.99
CA PHE A 133 17.27 1.37 18.27
C PHE A 133 16.86 2.68 18.93
N ASP A 134 17.86 3.45 19.34
CA ASP A 134 17.71 4.84 19.76
C ASP A 134 18.14 5.80 18.64
N ALA A 135 18.11 7.10 18.91
CA ALA A 135 18.52 8.11 17.94
C ALA A 135 19.97 7.96 17.46
N SER A 136 20.87 7.40 18.29
CA SER A 136 22.28 7.25 17.94
C SER A 136 22.49 6.21 16.85
N VAL A 137 21.70 5.13 16.85
CA VAL A 137 21.79 4.08 15.81
C VAL A 137 21.47 4.66 14.43
N TRP A 138 20.44 5.51 14.36
CA TRP A 138 20.03 6.17 13.11
C TRP A 138 21.05 7.21 12.67
N GLN A 139 21.57 8.03 13.60
CA GLN A 139 22.60 9.02 13.30
C GLN A 139 23.87 8.34 12.77
N ASP A 140 24.35 7.29 13.43
CA ASP A 140 25.55 6.59 12.99
C ASP A 140 25.35 5.92 11.61
N ALA A 141 24.13 5.47 11.30
CA ALA A 141 23.78 4.93 9.99
C ALA A 141 23.78 6.02 8.90
N GLU A 142 23.25 7.19 9.23
CA GLU A 142 23.28 8.37 8.37
C GLU A 142 24.73 8.82 8.12
N GLU A 143 25.57 8.86 9.15
CA GLU A 143 27.01 9.15 9.03
C GLU A 143 27.74 8.10 8.19
N LEU A 144 27.40 6.82 8.34
CA LEU A 144 27.98 5.73 7.54
C LEU A 144 27.65 5.89 6.04
N VAL A 145 26.40 6.23 5.72
CA VAL A 145 25.90 6.34 4.34
C VAL A 145 26.29 7.66 3.69
N ALA A 146 26.21 8.76 4.45
CA ALA A 146 26.63 10.08 3.98
C ALA A 146 28.16 10.18 3.87
N GLY A 147 28.90 9.43 4.70
CA GLY A 147 30.35 9.54 4.77
C GLY A 147 30.78 10.98 5.04
N GLY A 148 31.58 11.55 4.13
CA GLY A 148 32.02 12.95 4.22
C GLY A 148 30.98 14.00 3.79
N ASP A 149 29.83 13.57 3.23
CA ASP A 149 28.88 14.46 2.56
C ASP A 149 27.70 14.92 3.43
N GLY A 150 27.67 14.60 4.73
CA GLY A 150 26.53 14.95 5.60
C GLY A 150 26.20 16.46 5.61
N LYS A 151 27.21 17.33 5.57
CA LYS A 151 27.01 18.80 5.45
C LYS A 151 26.43 19.19 4.10
N THR A 152 26.83 18.50 3.03
CA THR A 152 26.31 18.71 1.68
C THR A 152 24.83 18.34 1.62
N PHE A 153 24.44 17.20 2.19
CA PHE A 153 23.04 16.77 2.24
C PHE A 153 22.17 17.69 3.08
N ALA A 154 22.62 18.13 4.25
CA ALA A 154 21.89 19.12 5.04
C ALA A 154 21.68 20.45 4.29
N ALA A 155 22.67 20.89 3.50
CA ALA A 155 22.54 22.05 2.64
C ALA A 155 21.53 21.80 1.50
N TRP A 156 21.54 20.61 0.90
CA TRP A 156 20.56 20.22 -0.11
C TRP A 156 19.16 20.16 0.47
N ASP A 157 18.97 19.65 1.69
CA ASP A 157 17.65 19.59 2.33
C ASP A 157 17.05 20.99 2.51
N GLN A 158 17.89 21.96 2.92
CA GLN A 158 17.49 23.36 3.04
C GLN A 158 17.05 23.96 1.69
N LYS A 159 17.75 23.62 0.60
CA LYS A 159 17.45 24.16 -0.74
C LYS A 159 16.26 23.47 -1.41
N LEU A 160 16.21 22.14 -1.32
CA LEU A 160 15.23 21.32 -2.02
C LEU A 160 13.90 21.29 -1.27
N TRP A 161 13.91 21.22 0.06
CA TRP A 161 12.70 21.02 0.86
C TRP A 161 12.37 22.22 1.74
N GLY A 162 13.34 23.11 1.99
CA GLY A 162 13.17 24.25 2.88
C GLY A 162 13.46 23.95 4.35
N ALA A 163 14.06 22.77 4.65
CA ALA A 163 14.32 22.32 6.01
C ALA A 163 15.70 21.65 6.14
N GLY A 164 16.73 22.39 6.55
CA GLY A 164 18.08 21.85 6.74
C GLY A 164 18.31 21.22 8.11
N GLY A 165 18.75 19.96 8.14
CA GLY A 165 19.36 19.32 9.32
C GLY A 165 18.42 18.98 10.48
N ASN A 166 17.10 19.04 10.29
CA ASN A 166 16.13 18.57 11.29
C ASN A 166 15.11 17.60 10.66
N THR A 167 15.29 16.33 10.99
CA THR A 167 14.50 15.20 10.50
C THR A 167 13.00 15.34 10.80
N ALA A 168 12.63 15.92 11.94
CA ALA A 168 11.23 16.12 12.31
C ALA A 168 10.53 17.19 11.45
N THR A 169 11.25 18.26 11.08
CA THR A 169 10.73 19.29 10.16
C THR A 169 10.72 18.81 8.71
N LEU A 170 11.66 17.94 8.36
CA LEU A 170 11.79 17.38 7.02
C LEU A 170 10.72 16.30 6.74
N PHE A 171 10.32 15.52 7.76
CA PHE A 171 9.36 14.43 7.64
C PHE A 171 8.06 14.74 6.87
N PRO A 172 7.26 15.79 7.22
CA PRO A 172 6.03 16.09 6.47
C PRO A 172 6.32 16.43 5.00
N LEU A 173 7.44 17.09 4.72
CA LEU A 173 7.84 17.44 3.35
C LEU A 173 8.22 16.19 2.56
N LEU A 174 8.92 15.24 3.19
CA LEU A 174 9.28 13.98 2.54
C LEU A 174 8.04 13.12 2.28
N GLN A 175 7.12 13.07 3.24
CA GLN A 175 5.85 12.36 3.06
C GLN A 175 5.10 12.88 1.83
N ASP A 176 5.00 14.20 1.68
CA ASP A 176 4.15 14.79 0.65
C ASP A 176 4.86 14.92 -0.71
N GLN A 177 6.18 15.09 -0.73
CA GLN A 177 6.92 15.47 -1.95
C GLN A 177 7.99 14.45 -2.37
N TYR A 178 8.55 13.68 -1.44
CA TYR A 178 9.57 12.68 -1.76
C TYR A 178 8.99 11.29 -1.98
N VAL A 179 8.02 10.87 -1.18
CA VAL A 179 7.41 9.54 -1.28
C VAL A 179 6.74 9.27 -2.63
N PRO A 180 6.03 10.25 -3.24
CA PRO A 180 5.56 10.11 -4.62
C PRO A 180 6.68 9.89 -5.64
N LEU A 181 7.92 10.25 -5.31
CA LEU A 181 9.08 10.06 -6.15
C LEU A 181 9.83 8.75 -5.85
N LEU A 182 9.26 7.83 -5.05
CA LEU A 182 9.96 6.59 -4.70
C LEU A 182 10.17 5.66 -5.90
N GLU A 183 9.30 5.74 -6.90
CA GLU A 183 9.39 4.97 -8.15
C GLU A 183 10.50 5.46 -9.07
N HIS A 184 11.04 6.66 -8.84
CA HIS A 184 12.17 7.16 -9.62
C HIS A 184 13.40 6.31 -9.34
N PRO A 185 14.08 5.81 -10.39
CA PRO A 185 15.20 4.92 -10.21
C PRO A 185 16.40 5.65 -9.61
N VAL A 186 16.95 5.08 -8.54
CA VAL A 186 18.27 5.45 -8.04
C VAL A 186 19.30 4.99 -9.07
N HIS A 187 20.25 5.84 -9.42
CA HIS A 187 21.27 5.49 -10.42
C HIS A 187 22.60 5.13 -9.76
N PHE A 188 23.10 3.95 -10.10
CA PHE A 188 24.38 3.44 -9.62
C PHE A 188 25.38 3.45 -10.77
N SER A 189 26.30 4.41 -10.73
CA SER A 189 27.47 4.44 -11.62
C SER A 189 28.47 3.40 -11.16
N LEU A 190 28.63 2.34 -11.97
CA LEU A 190 29.53 1.22 -11.64
C LEU A 190 30.99 1.70 -11.54
N ASP A 191 31.35 2.73 -12.29
CA ASP A 191 32.66 3.40 -12.22
C ASP A 191 32.86 4.17 -10.91
N ALA A 192 31.84 4.89 -10.45
CA ALA A 192 31.94 5.70 -9.24
C ALA A 192 31.96 4.86 -7.96
N LEU A 193 31.28 3.71 -7.96
CA LEU A 193 31.12 2.86 -6.77
C LEU A 193 32.34 1.99 -6.45
N GLN A 194 33.28 1.84 -7.37
CA GLN A 194 34.49 1.02 -7.21
C GLN A 194 34.17 -0.41 -6.70
N LEU A 195 33.07 -0.99 -7.19
CA LEU A 195 32.65 -2.34 -6.83
C LEU A 195 33.63 -3.37 -7.39
N ASP A 196 33.81 -4.48 -6.68
CA ASP A 196 34.48 -5.64 -7.25
C ASP A 196 33.61 -6.32 -8.32
N GLN A 197 34.22 -7.15 -9.15
CA GLN A 197 33.52 -7.82 -10.26
C GLN A 197 32.33 -8.68 -9.78
N LYS A 198 32.40 -9.21 -8.55
CA LYS A 198 31.33 -10.04 -7.96
C LYS A 198 30.12 -9.20 -7.59
N ALA A 199 30.34 -8.05 -6.95
CA ALA A 199 29.29 -7.08 -6.60
C ALA A 199 28.66 -6.47 -7.84
N GLU A 200 29.45 -6.13 -8.86
CA GLU A 200 28.92 -5.65 -10.13
C GLU A 200 28.02 -6.70 -10.80
N THR A 201 28.48 -7.95 -10.89
CA THR A 201 27.71 -9.05 -11.51
C THR A 201 26.41 -9.33 -10.76
N LEU A 202 26.46 -9.32 -9.43
CA LEU A 202 25.27 -9.51 -8.59
C LEU A 202 24.27 -8.36 -8.77
N LEU A 203 24.75 -7.10 -8.76
CA LEU A 203 23.88 -5.94 -8.97
C LEU A 203 23.21 -5.96 -10.35
N ARG A 204 23.95 -6.32 -11.41
CA ARG A 204 23.37 -6.49 -12.76
C ARG A 204 22.30 -7.58 -12.78
N SER A 205 22.58 -8.73 -12.16
CA SER A 205 21.62 -9.83 -12.05
C SER A 205 20.36 -9.42 -11.28
N LEU A 206 20.51 -8.65 -10.20
CA LEU A 206 19.40 -8.12 -9.40
C LEU A 206 18.53 -7.13 -10.18
N VAL A 207 19.14 -6.21 -10.92
CA VAL A 207 18.42 -5.25 -11.76
C VAL A 207 17.62 -5.98 -12.86
N GLU A 208 18.22 -6.98 -13.51
CA GLU A 208 17.56 -7.75 -14.57
C GLU A 208 16.46 -8.67 -14.03
N ALA A 209 16.65 -9.27 -12.85
CA ALA A 209 15.62 -10.04 -12.17
C ALA A 209 14.45 -9.13 -11.74
N ALA A 210 14.74 -7.94 -11.21
CA ALA A 210 13.71 -7.00 -10.76
C ALA A 210 12.80 -6.53 -11.90
N ARG A 211 13.31 -6.39 -13.13
CA ARG A 211 12.49 -6.10 -14.33
C ARG A 211 11.41 -7.15 -14.60
N ARG A 212 11.62 -8.38 -14.12
CA ARG A 212 10.69 -9.50 -14.23
C ARG A 212 9.86 -9.72 -12.95
N GLY A 213 10.02 -8.87 -11.94
CA GLY A 213 9.43 -9.07 -10.61
C GLY A 213 10.08 -10.24 -9.85
N GLU A 214 11.34 -10.53 -10.15
CA GLU A 214 12.10 -11.68 -9.65
C GLU A 214 13.34 -11.24 -8.89
N GLY A 215 13.96 -12.20 -8.21
CA GLY A 215 15.17 -12.02 -7.40
C GLY A 215 16.19 -13.09 -7.67
N VAL A 216 17.35 -12.91 -7.06
CA VAL A 216 18.52 -13.73 -7.30
C VAL A 216 18.71 -14.65 -6.10
N GLY A 217 18.75 -15.96 -6.35
CA GLY A 217 19.09 -16.92 -5.30
C GLY A 217 20.53 -16.69 -4.83
N THR A 218 20.72 -16.54 -3.53
CA THR A 218 22.03 -16.23 -2.94
C THR A 218 22.61 -17.39 -2.13
N THR A 219 23.92 -17.56 -2.20
CA THR A 219 24.68 -18.50 -1.38
C THR A 219 25.30 -17.80 -0.17
N VAL A 220 25.68 -18.58 0.86
CA VAL A 220 26.39 -18.05 2.05
C VAL A 220 27.66 -17.30 1.66
N SER A 221 28.35 -17.74 0.60
CA SER A 221 29.56 -17.08 0.08
C SER A 221 29.33 -15.70 -0.54
N GLN A 222 28.08 -15.31 -0.80
CA GLN A 222 27.73 -14.00 -1.37
C GLN A 222 27.32 -12.97 -0.30
N GLN A 223 27.30 -13.34 1.00
CA GLN A 223 26.88 -12.43 2.06
C GLN A 223 27.74 -11.15 2.14
N GLY A 224 29.06 -11.28 1.99
CA GLY A 224 29.95 -10.11 1.98
C GLY A 224 29.68 -9.17 0.81
N THR A 225 29.34 -9.71 -0.36
CA THR A 225 28.97 -8.94 -1.55
C THR A 225 27.66 -8.19 -1.34
N ILE A 226 26.66 -8.83 -0.72
CA ILE A 226 25.39 -8.23 -0.35
C ILE A 226 25.61 -7.06 0.62
N ASP A 227 26.46 -7.24 1.63
CA ASP A 227 26.74 -6.20 2.62
C ASP A 227 27.43 -4.97 1.98
N VAL A 228 28.30 -5.18 0.99
CA VAL A 228 28.90 -4.09 0.20
C VAL A 228 27.83 -3.32 -0.57
N LEU A 229 26.91 -4.01 -1.26
CA LEU A 229 25.82 -3.36 -1.99
C LEU A 229 24.87 -2.59 -1.06
N LEU A 230 24.56 -3.15 0.11
CA LEU A 230 23.76 -2.48 1.14
C LEU A 230 24.41 -1.18 1.63
N ARG A 231 25.72 -1.21 1.92
CA ARG A 231 26.49 -0.03 2.32
C ARG A 231 26.58 1.02 1.22
N ALA A 232 26.59 0.60 -0.04
CA ALA A 232 26.53 1.50 -1.18
C ALA A 232 25.14 2.16 -1.35
N GLY A 233 24.15 1.79 -0.52
CA GLY A 233 22.80 2.35 -0.55
C GLY A 233 21.82 1.60 -1.45
N VAL A 234 22.21 0.46 -2.05
CA VAL A 234 21.33 -0.35 -2.90
C VAL A 234 20.11 -0.82 -2.09
N PRO A 235 18.88 -0.58 -2.57
CA PRO A 235 17.66 -1.03 -1.89
C PRO A 235 17.45 -2.54 -2.04
N LEU A 236 18.23 -3.32 -1.31
CA LEU A 236 18.29 -4.77 -1.38
C LEU A 236 17.74 -5.43 -0.11
N ARG A 237 16.82 -6.37 -0.24
CA ARG A 237 16.30 -7.18 0.87
C ARG A 237 16.58 -8.67 0.66
N LEU A 238 16.75 -9.39 1.76
CA LEU A 238 16.98 -10.84 1.77
C LEU A 238 15.72 -11.56 2.25
N TYR A 239 15.26 -12.54 1.49
CA TYR A 239 14.09 -13.36 1.78
C TYR A 239 14.53 -14.81 2.01
N ALA A 240 14.12 -15.39 3.14
CA ALA A 240 14.27 -16.82 3.36
C ALA A 240 13.13 -17.58 2.65
N VAL A 241 13.47 -18.39 1.66
CA VAL A 241 12.52 -19.24 0.93
C VAL A 241 12.95 -20.70 1.12
N GLY A 242 12.37 -21.35 2.12
CA GLY A 242 12.81 -22.69 2.55
C GLY A 242 14.24 -22.66 3.08
N ALA A 243 15.11 -23.52 2.54
CA ALA A 243 16.53 -23.58 2.91
C ALA A 243 17.43 -22.57 2.16
N GLN A 244 16.87 -21.77 1.25
CA GLN A 244 17.63 -20.86 0.39
C GLN A 244 17.28 -19.40 0.69
N VAL A 245 18.29 -18.53 0.61
CA VAL A 245 18.12 -17.08 0.75
C VAL A 245 18.04 -16.48 -0.66
N THR A 246 17.08 -15.59 -0.91
CA THR A 246 16.92 -14.87 -2.17
C THR A 246 17.10 -13.38 -1.92
N ALA A 247 17.96 -12.73 -2.69
CA ALA A 247 18.15 -11.29 -2.65
C ALA A 247 17.32 -10.61 -3.74
N ALA A 248 16.72 -9.48 -3.39
CA ALA A 248 15.67 -8.85 -4.18
C ALA A 248 15.65 -7.33 -3.98
N LEU A 249 15.48 -6.58 -5.05
CA LEU A 249 15.38 -5.12 -4.98
C LEU A 249 14.01 -4.71 -4.43
N VAL A 250 14.00 -3.76 -3.50
CA VAL A 250 12.77 -3.19 -2.90
C VAL A 250 12.51 -1.75 -3.36
N GLY A 251 13.22 -1.31 -4.41
CA GLY A 251 13.04 -0.01 -5.04
C GLY A 251 13.60 -0.02 -6.47
N ALA A 252 13.23 1.01 -7.24
CA ALA A 252 13.71 1.16 -8.61
C ALA A 252 15.21 1.48 -8.64
N VAL A 253 15.97 0.71 -9.41
CA VAL A 253 17.42 0.85 -9.58
C VAL A 253 17.76 0.88 -11.06
N SER A 254 18.64 1.79 -11.44
CA SER A 254 19.26 1.84 -12.76
C SER A 254 20.79 1.83 -12.61
N ILE A 255 21.47 1.28 -13.61
CA ILE A 255 22.94 1.23 -13.67
C ILE A 255 23.41 1.77 -15.01
N SER A 256 24.58 2.40 -15.04
CA SER A 256 25.25 2.72 -16.31
C SER A 256 25.92 1.46 -16.85
N ALA A 257 25.53 1.04 -18.06
CA ALA A 257 26.14 -0.12 -18.69
C ALA A 257 27.51 0.27 -19.25
N LYS A 258 28.59 -0.30 -18.69
CA LYS A 258 29.76 -0.60 -19.52
C LYS A 258 29.33 -1.64 -20.54
N THR A 259 29.62 -1.40 -21.81
CA THR A 259 29.46 -2.38 -22.89
C THR A 259 30.26 -3.64 -22.56
N GLU A 260 29.59 -4.70 -22.12
CA GLU A 260 30.05 -6.09 -22.26
C GLU A 260 28.81 -6.98 -22.48
N PRO A 261 28.63 -7.57 -23.67
CA PRO A 261 27.41 -8.30 -24.03
C PRO A 261 27.35 -9.77 -23.57
N ASP A 262 28.36 -10.32 -22.89
CA ASP A 262 28.44 -11.76 -22.59
C ASP A 262 28.67 -12.06 -21.09
N LEU A 263 27.72 -11.71 -20.23
CA LEU A 263 27.72 -12.15 -18.82
C LEU A 263 26.68 -13.27 -18.60
N GLU A 264 27.13 -14.43 -18.12
CA GLU A 264 26.25 -15.49 -17.62
C GLU A 264 25.47 -14.97 -16.40
N LEU A 265 24.22 -14.59 -16.62
CA LEU A 265 23.32 -14.10 -15.58
C LEU A 265 22.96 -15.22 -14.59
N GLN A 266 22.97 -14.92 -13.30
CA GLN A 266 22.61 -15.89 -12.27
C GLN A 266 21.12 -16.28 -12.36
N GLY A 267 20.81 -17.53 -11.97
CA GLY A 267 19.45 -18.05 -11.94
C GLY A 267 18.51 -17.15 -11.14
N SER A 268 17.40 -16.76 -11.78
CA SER A 268 16.38 -15.88 -11.23
C SER A 268 15.21 -16.68 -10.69
N ARG A 269 14.51 -16.13 -9.69
CA ARG A 269 13.30 -16.72 -9.10
C ARG A 269 12.27 -15.65 -8.82
N SER A 270 11.02 -15.91 -9.19
CA SER A 270 9.88 -15.09 -8.78
C SER A 270 9.77 -15.04 -7.25
N PHE A 271 9.64 -13.82 -6.71
CA PHE A 271 9.34 -13.60 -5.30
C PHE A 271 8.10 -12.71 -5.18
N ALA A 272 7.31 -12.94 -4.13
CA ALA A 272 6.26 -12.03 -3.78
C ALA A 272 6.86 -10.80 -3.08
N PHE A 273 6.74 -9.62 -3.69
CA PHE A 273 6.84 -8.37 -2.91
C PHE A 273 5.91 -8.50 -1.69
N ALA A 274 6.35 -7.99 -0.54
CA ALA A 274 5.71 -8.22 0.76
C ALA A 274 4.23 -7.78 0.87
N LEU A 275 3.63 -7.22 -0.18
CA LEU A 275 2.20 -6.96 -0.25
C LEU A 275 1.53 -8.05 -1.12
N PRO A 276 0.55 -8.79 -0.58
CA PRO A 276 -0.24 -9.71 -1.38
C PRO A 276 -1.01 -8.98 -2.49
N GLU A 277 -1.37 -9.71 -3.54
CA GLU A 277 -1.86 -9.16 -4.82
C GLU A 277 -3.07 -8.22 -4.65
N HIS A 278 -3.97 -8.51 -3.72
CA HIS A 278 -5.12 -7.67 -3.42
C HIS A 278 -4.74 -6.31 -2.84
N ALA A 279 -3.68 -6.26 -2.03
CA ALA A 279 -3.15 -5.02 -1.50
C ALA A 279 -2.54 -4.21 -2.64
N LEU A 280 -1.68 -4.82 -3.46
CA LEU A 280 -1.10 -4.16 -4.63
C LEU A 280 -2.15 -3.60 -5.62
N ARG A 281 -3.18 -4.39 -5.94
CA ARG A 281 -4.29 -3.95 -6.81
C ARG A 281 -5.11 -2.83 -6.20
N SER A 282 -5.16 -2.76 -4.87
CA SER A 282 -5.80 -1.68 -4.14
C SER A 282 -4.88 -0.48 -3.95
N CYS A 283 -3.63 -0.50 -4.43
CA CYS A 283 -2.65 0.57 -4.29
C CYS A 283 -2.23 1.22 -5.63
N ALA A 284 -2.60 0.63 -6.77
CA ALA A 284 -2.40 1.18 -8.10
C ALA A 284 -3.41 2.32 -8.39
N TRP A 285 -3.42 3.34 -7.51
CA TRP A 285 -4.37 4.44 -7.53
C TRP A 285 -4.00 5.49 -8.59
N ASP A 286 -4.89 5.70 -9.57
CA ASP A 286 -4.93 6.96 -10.32
C ASP A 286 -5.82 7.95 -9.56
N SER A 287 -5.20 8.93 -8.91
CA SER A 287 -5.89 9.98 -8.14
C SER A 287 -6.98 10.74 -8.93
N ALA A 288 -6.87 10.85 -10.26
CA ALA A 288 -7.84 11.54 -11.10
C ALA A 288 -9.04 10.63 -11.44
N GLN A 289 -8.78 9.36 -11.74
CA GLN A 289 -9.83 8.36 -11.96
C GLN A 289 -10.62 8.10 -10.68
N HIS A 290 -9.93 8.08 -9.54
CA HIS A 290 -10.48 7.96 -8.20
C HIS A 290 -11.51 9.05 -7.88
N ALA A 291 -11.12 10.32 -7.99
CA ALA A 291 -12.00 11.45 -7.70
C ALA A 291 -13.29 11.41 -8.52
N LYS A 292 -13.21 10.94 -9.77
CA LYS A 292 -14.35 10.84 -10.69
C LYS A 292 -15.29 9.67 -10.37
N ALA A 293 -14.76 8.50 -10.03
CA ALA A 293 -15.57 7.33 -9.66
C ALA A 293 -16.32 7.56 -8.34
N THR A 294 -15.63 8.08 -7.33
CA THR A 294 -16.19 8.39 -6.02
C THR A 294 -17.27 9.47 -6.09
N ALA A 295 -17.05 10.56 -6.85
CA ALA A 295 -18.05 11.60 -7.03
C ALA A 295 -19.35 11.04 -7.65
N ARG A 296 -19.22 10.21 -8.70
CA ARG A 296 -20.37 9.59 -9.38
C ARG A 296 -21.17 8.65 -8.47
N PHE A 297 -20.51 7.87 -7.61
CA PHE A 297 -21.20 7.00 -6.65
C PHE A 297 -22.10 7.81 -5.71
N TRP A 298 -21.55 8.85 -5.08
CA TRP A 298 -22.31 9.67 -4.13
C TRP A 298 -23.38 10.53 -4.80
N GLU A 299 -23.08 11.09 -5.97
CA GLU A 299 -24.08 11.80 -6.79
C GLU A 299 -25.28 10.89 -7.10
N TRP A 300 -25.05 9.61 -7.44
CA TRP A 300 -26.15 8.66 -7.69
C TRP A 300 -26.89 8.23 -6.43
N ALA A 301 -26.18 8.01 -5.32
CA ALA A 301 -26.80 7.70 -4.04
C ALA A 301 -27.68 8.87 -3.52
N GLU A 302 -27.29 10.12 -3.79
CA GLU A 302 -28.01 11.32 -3.37
C GLU A 302 -29.14 11.72 -4.35
N SER A 303 -29.02 11.40 -5.65
CA SER A 303 -29.95 11.80 -6.73
C SER A 303 -31.03 10.79 -7.12
N SER A 304 -31.10 9.60 -6.49
CA SER A 304 -32.10 8.54 -6.71
C SER A 304 -33.53 8.90 -6.25
N GLY A 305 -33.97 10.13 -6.55
CA GLY A 305 -35.08 10.81 -5.91
C GLY A 305 -36.47 10.22 -6.14
N GLN A 306 -36.72 9.50 -7.24
CA GLN A 306 -38.02 8.88 -7.55
C GLN A 306 -37.89 7.68 -8.50
N ASP A 307 -36.89 7.69 -9.38
CA ASP A 307 -36.62 6.59 -10.30
C ASP A 307 -35.50 5.70 -9.76
N ALA A 308 -35.80 4.42 -9.73
CA ALA A 308 -35.00 3.43 -9.10
C ALA A 308 -33.89 2.99 -10.07
N VAL A 309 -32.71 3.59 -9.93
CA VAL A 309 -31.58 3.32 -10.82
C VAL A 309 -31.11 1.90 -10.61
N GLY A 310 -31.10 1.14 -11.70
CA GLY A 310 -30.63 -0.22 -11.72
C GLY A 310 -29.13 -0.36 -11.73
N PHE A 311 -28.61 -1.09 -10.74
CA PHE A 311 -27.19 -1.35 -10.60
C PHE A 311 -26.68 -2.54 -11.45
N LEU A 312 -27.60 -3.35 -12.00
CA LEU A 312 -27.27 -4.61 -12.67
C LEU A 312 -26.92 -4.44 -14.16
N SER A 313 -25.74 -3.90 -14.42
CA SER A 313 -24.96 -4.24 -15.60
C SER A 313 -23.51 -3.87 -15.35
N VAL A 314 -22.81 -4.71 -14.62
CA VAL A 314 -21.34 -4.66 -14.59
C VAL A 314 -20.87 -6.00 -15.11
N ASP A 315 -20.61 -6.01 -16.40
CA ASP A 315 -19.63 -6.91 -17.02
C ASP A 315 -18.38 -6.89 -16.14
N ASP A 316 -17.86 -8.07 -15.77
CA ASP A 316 -16.68 -8.21 -14.92
C ASP A 316 -15.42 -7.59 -15.53
N GLN A 317 -15.47 -7.22 -16.81
CA GLN A 317 -14.42 -6.50 -17.53
C GLN A 317 -14.55 -4.96 -17.50
N LEU A 318 -15.71 -4.40 -17.13
CA LEU A 318 -15.91 -2.96 -17.13
C LEU A 318 -15.36 -2.32 -15.84
N ARG A 319 -14.18 -1.68 -15.96
CA ARG A 319 -13.56 -0.85 -14.91
C ARG A 319 -14.26 0.50 -14.68
N THR A 320 -15.50 0.67 -15.14
CA THR A 320 -16.20 1.95 -15.18
C THR A 320 -17.65 1.81 -14.76
N TRP A 321 -18.17 2.84 -14.09
CA TRP A 321 -19.57 2.96 -13.68
C TRP A 321 -20.53 2.89 -14.90
N PRO A 322 -21.63 2.12 -14.84
CA PRO A 322 -22.53 1.93 -15.98
C PRO A 322 -23.30 3.21 -16.31
N GLU A 323 -23.19 3.72 -17.53
CA GLU A 323 -23.78 5.02 -17.92
C GLU A 323 -25.27 4.95 -18.29
N GLN A 324 -25.88 3.76 -18.41
CA GLN A 324 -27.27 3.59 -18.84
C GLN A 324 -28.23 3.23 -17.70
N ARG A 325 -29.33 4.00 -17.60
CA ARG A 325 -30.47 3.77 -16.72
C ARG A 325 -31.42 2.73 -17.34
N ALA A 326 -31.20 1.44 -17.12
CA ALA A 326 -32.22 0.43 -17.38
C ALA A 326 -33.12 0.26 -16.13
N GLU A 327 -34.40 -0.05 -16.34
CA GLU A 327 -35.33 -0.44 -15.27
C GLU A 327 -34.79 -1.70 -14.57
N ALA A 328 -34.11 -1.54 -13.42
CA ALA A 328 -33.79 -2.70 -12.60
C ALA A 328 -35.03 -3.19 -11.86
N PRO A 329 -35.10 -4.50 -11.58
CA PRO A 329 -36.09 -5.02 -10.66
C PRO A 329 -35.90 -4.42 -9.25
N PRO A 330 -36.95 -4.33 -8.41
CA PRO A 330 -36.95 -3.64 -7.10
C PRO A 330 -35.79 -3.93 -6.15
N TRP A 331 -35.17 -5.09 -6.30
CA TRP A 331 -34.05 -5.57 -5.49
C TRP A 331 -32.66 -5.20 -6.03
N GLY A 332 -32.56 -4.76 -7.28
CA GLY A 332 -31.35 -4.21 -7.90
C GLY A 332 -31.38 -2.68 -8.01
N GLN A 333 -32.38 -2.06 -7.40
CA GLN A 333 -32.62 -0.63 -7.36
C GLN A 333 -31.91 -0.01 -6.16
N LEU A 334 -31.25 1.14 -6.35
CA LEU A 334 -30.70 1.90 -5.23
C LEU A 334 -31.80 2.23 -4.20
N PRO A 335 -31.49 2.24 -2.90
CA PRO A 335 -32.44 2.64 -1.86
C PRO A 335 -32.94 4.05 -2.13
N VAL A 336 -34.23 4.28 -1.89
CA VAL A 336 -34.86 5.59 -2.09
C VAL A 336 -34.18 6.62 -1.18
N ALA A 337 -33.78 7.77 -1.74
CA ALA A 337 -33.10 8.84 -1.00
C ALA A 337 -33.88 9.31 0.26
N ALA A 338 -35.19 9.09 0.30
CA ALA A 338 -36.03 9.32 1.48
C ALA A 338 -35.63 8.45 2.69
N SER A 339 -35.27 7.18 2.48
CA SER A 339 -34.83 6.26 3.55
C SER A 339 -33.48 6.70 4.11
N LEU A 340 -32.53 7.08 3.24
CA LEU A 340 -31.22 7.63 3.65
C LEU A 340 -31.37 8.95 4.41
N ARG A 341 -32.22 9.87 3.92
CA ARG A 341 -32.52 11.15 4.59
C ARG A 341 -33.27 10.96 5.90
N GLY A 342 -34.17 9.97 5.99
CA GLY A 342 -34.89 9.62 7.21
C GLY A 342 -33.95 9.20 8.33
N MET A 343 -32.99 8.31 8.03
CA MET A 343 -31.94 7.90 8.97
C MET A 343 -31.03 9.05 9.42
N ALA A 344 -30.68 9.97 8.52
CA ALA A 344 -29.87 11.14 8.85
C ALA A 344 -30.60 12.13 9.78
N ARG A 345 -31.94 12.20 9.68
CA ARG A 345 -32.79 13.15 10.41
C ARG A 345 -33.36 12.62 11.73
N ALA A 346 -33.43 11.31 11.92
CA ALA A 346 -33.93 10.72 13.15
C ALA A 346 -33.10 11.20 14.35
N ARG A 347 -33.74 11.75 15.39
CA ARG A 347 -33.03 12.29 16.58
C ARG A 347 -33.00 11.32 17.77
N ARG A 348 -33.75 10.22 17.73
CA ARG A 348 -33.87 9.18 18.78
C ARG A 348 -33.88 7.78 18.16
N GLU A 349 -33.67 6.74 18.97
CA GLU A 349 -33.99 5.35 18.59
C GLU A 349 -35.46 5.29 18.17
N SER A 350 -35.74 4.74 16.99
CA SER A 350 -37.10 4.67 16.45
C SER A 350 -37.23 3.48 15.50
N PRO A 351 -38.41 2.82 15.45
CA PRO A 351 -38.64 1.66 14.59
C PRO A 351 -38.43 1.99 13.10
N GLU A 352 -38.62 3.25 12.70
CA GLU A 352 -38.37 3.71 11.33
C GLU A 352 -36.89 3.68 10.95
N VAL A 353 -35.98 3.83 11.92
CA VAL A 353 -34.53 3.66 11.69
C VAL A 353 -34.20 2.19 11.48
N ASP A 354 -34.77 1.29 12.28
CA ASP A 354 -34.56 -0.15 12.13
C ASP A 354 -35.12 -0.68 10.80
N GLU A 355 -36.31 -0.21 10.40
CA GLU A 355 -36.89 -0.52 9.08
C GLU A 355 -36.03 0.01 7.93
N ALA A 356 -35.47 1.21 8.05
CA ALA A 356 -34.56 1.76 7.05
C ALA A 356 -33.25 0.99 6.98
N LEU A 357 -32.66 0.59 8.11
CA LEU A 357 -31.47 -0.26 8.17
C LEU A 357 -31.74 -1.63 7.55
N LEU A 358 -32.90 -2.23 7.82
CA LEU A 358 -33.34 -3.48 7.19
C LEU A 358 -33.52 -3.33 5.68
N ALA A 359 -34.13 -2.22 5.22
CA ALA A 359 -34.28 -1.93 3.80
C ALA A 359 -32.92 -1.77 3.10
N LEU A 360 -31.94 -1.13 3.74
CA LEU A 360 -30.57 -1.01 3.24
C LEU A 360 -29.83 -2.36 3.27
N ALA A 361 -30.03 -3.15 4.32
CA ALA A 361 -29.43 -4.48 4.46
C ALA A 361 -29.90 -5.44 3.37
N ASN A 362 -31.12 -5.27 2.87
CA ASN A 362 -31.67 -6.04 1.76
C ASN A 362 -31.07 -5.68 0.39
N HIS A 363 -30.29 -4.61 0.28
CA HIS A 363 -29.60 -4.23 -0.94
C HIS A 363 -28.19 -4.82 -0.97
N LEU A 364 -27.73 -5.38 -2.09
CA LEU A 364 -26.40 -6.02 -2.16
C LEU A 364 -25.25 -5.09 -1.73
N LEU A 365 -25.17 -3.92 -2.36
CA LEU A 365 -24.14 -2.91 -2.09
C LEU A 365 -24.30 -2.26 -0.70
N PHE A 366 -25.48 -1.70 -0.39
CA PHE A 366 -25.70 -1.04 0.91
C PHE A 366 -25.73 -2.02 2.06
N GLY A 367 -26.15 -3.26 1.86
CA GLY A 367 -26.12 -4.31 2.85
C GLY A 367 -24.70 -4.74 3.15
N PHE A 368 -23.84 -4.87 2.14
CA PHE A 368 -22.43 -5.10 2.36
C PHE A 368 -21.74 -3.88 3.02
N VAL A 369 -22.01 -2.65 2.56
CA VAL A 369 -21.51 -1.42 3.21
C VAL A 369 -22.00 -1.34 4.65
N LEU A 370 -23.28 -1.60 4.92
CA LEU A 370 -23.86 -1.58 6.25
C LEU A 370 -23.21 -2.66 7.13
N GLN A 371 -23.01 -3.87 6.60
CA GLN A 371 -22.26 -4.93 7.29
C GLN A 371 -20.82 -4.49 7.57
N LEU A 372 -20.08 -3.93 6.61
CA LEU A 372 -18.75 -3.36 6.84
C LEU A 372 -18.74 -2.22 7.87
N LEU A 373 -19.72 -1.33 7.83
CA LEU A 373 -19.86 -0.26 8.82
C LEU A 373 -20.18 -0.82 10.20
N LEU A 374 -20.91 -1.92 10.27
CA LEU A 374 -21.20 -2.63 11.51
C LEU A 374 -19.95 -3.35 12.02
N VAL A 375 -19.09 -3.89 11.14
CA VAL A 375 -17.75 -4.40 11.50
C VAL A 375 -16.91 -3.29 12.11
N GLU A 376 -16.75 -2.18 11.39
CA GLU A 376 -15.99 -1.01 11.84
C GLU A 376 -16.56 -0.42 13.16
N ALA A 377 -17.89 -0.41 13.31
CA ALA A 377 -18.58 0.02 14.52
C ALA A 377 -18.28 -0.89 15.72
N LEU A 378 -18.27 -2.21 15.50
CA LEU A 378 -17.98 -3.19 16.54
C LEU A 378 -16.53 -3.07 17.00
N ASP A 379 -15.58 -2.93 16.09
CA ASP A 379 -14.16 -2.76 16.42
C ASP A 379 -13.91 -1.49 17.26
N ARG A 380 -14.64 -0.40 16.96
CA ARG A 380 -14.53 0.88 17.71
C ARG A 380 -15.24 0.89 19.06
N GLU A 381 -16.41 0.24 19.20
CA GLU A 381 -17.12 0.15 20.48
C GLU A 381 -16.43 -0.81 21.46
N LEU A 382 -15.72 -1.82 20.94
CA LEU A 382 -15.12 -2.89 21.74
C LEU A 382 -13.63 -2.69 22.02
N GLY A 383 -12.98 -1.71 21.39
CA GLY A 383 -11.59 -1.34 21.65
C GLY A 383 -10.56 -2.32 21.07
N GLU A 384 -11.00 -3.36 20.37
CA GLU A 384 -10.16 -4.35 19.69
C GLU A 384 -10.94 -4.98 18.51
N GLU A 385 -10.22 -5.44 17.49
CA GLU A 385 -10.81 -6.02 16.28
C GLU A 385 -11.51 -7.35 16.60
N THR A 386 -12.78 -7.47 16.19
CA THR A 386 -13.64 -8.63 16.50
C THR A 386 -14.09 -9.40 15.27
N LEU A 387 -14.09 -8.78 14.08
CA LEU A 387 -14.41 -9.45 12.83
C LEU A 387 -13.43 -9.01 11.73
N VAL A 388 -12.81 -9.96 11.04
CA VAL A 388 -11.82 -9.69 9.99
C VAL A 388 -12.25 -10.37 8.70
N LEU A 389 -12.38 -9.58 7.63
CA LEU A 389 -12.57 -10.08 6.27
C LEU A 389 -11.21 -10.27 5.61
N ALA A 390 -10.68 -11.49 5.66
CA ALA A 390 -9.32 -11.80 5.26
C ALA A 390 -9.27 -12.30 3.81
N PRO A 391 -8.69 -11.53 2.87
CA PRO A 391 -8.36 -12.04 1.54
C PRO A 391 -7.31 -13.16 1.62
N PRO A 392 -7.25 -14.03 0.59
CA PRO A 392 -6.18 -15.01 0.46
C PRO A 392 -4.84 -14.28 0.31
N THR A 393 -3.84 -14.70 1.08
CA THR A 393 -2.47 -14.15 0.99
C THR A 393 -1.65 -14.81 -0.12
N ASP A 394 -2.11 -15.95 -0.68
CA ASP A 394 -1.46 -16.64 -1.79
C ASP A 394 -1.82 -15.96 -3.13
N ARG A 395 -0.80 -15.49 -3.85
CA ARG A 395 -0.96 -14.80 -5.15
C ARG A 395 -1.45 -15.70 -6.27
N ARG A 396 -1.43 -17.03 -6.09
CA ARG A 396 -1.96 -18.01 -7.06
C ARG A 396 -3.49 -18.08 -7.06
N VAL A 397 -4.14 -17.40 -6.12
CA VAL A 397 -5.60 -17.31 -6.08
C VAL A 397 -6.05 -16.20 -7.01
N ASP A 398 -6.50 -16.57 -8.20
CA ASP A 398 -7.02 -15.63 -9.20
C ASP A 398 -8.30 -14.94 -8.71
N ASP A 399 -9.16 -15.69 -8.01
CA ASP A 399 -10.45 -15.23 -7.48
C ASP A 399 -10.35 -14.82 -6.00
N ILE A 400 -9.66 -13.70 -5.77
CA ILE A 400 -9.38 -13.18 -4.42
C ILE A 400 -10.67 -12.92 -3.64
N GLU A 401 -11.70 -12.34 -4.27
CA GLU A 401 -12.94 -12.01 -3.58
C GLU A 401 -13.72 -13.27 -3.19
N GLY A 402 -13.80 -14.27 -4.07
CA GLY A 402 -14.44 -15.55 -3.78
C GLY A 402 -13.75 -16.37 -2.68
N ALA A 403 -12.42 -16.25 -2.61
CA ALA A 403 -11.59 -16.91 -1.62
C ALA A 403 -11.36 -16.07 -0.34
N THR A 404 -12.10 -14.97 -0.15
CA THR A 404 -12.03 -14.19 1.09
C THR A 404 -12.74 -14.92 2.22
N HIS A 405 -12.08 -15.05 3.37
CA HIS A 405 -12.58 -15.71 4.57
C HIS A 405 -13.00 -14.71 5.64
N VAL A 406 -13.93 -15.11 6.51
CA VAL A 406 -14.41 -14.30 7.63
C VAL A 406 -13.93 -14.91 8.93
N PHE A 407 -13.14 -14.15 9.66
CA PHE A 407 -12.64 -14.53 10.98
C PHE A 407 -13.40 -13.75 12.05
N TYR A 408 -13.77 -14.41 13.15
CA TYR A 408 -14.50 -13.79 14.25
C TYR A 408 -13.93 -14.13 15.61
N ARG A 409 -13.95 -13.13 16.50
CA ARG A 409 -13.58 -13.25 17.92
C ARG A 409 -14.70 -12.69 18.81
N PRO A 410 -15.26 -13.49 19.71
CA PRO A 410 -16.31 -13.04 20.63
C PRO A 410 -15.79 -12.15 21.76
N ARG A 411 -16.69 -11.37 22.37
CA ARG A 411 -16.40 -10.47 23.50
C ARG A 411 -15.76 -11.21 24.68
N GLY A 412 -14.71 -10.61 25.26
CA GLY A 412 -14.09 -11.06 26.51
C GLY A 412 -12.99 -12.11 26.38
N VAL A 413 -12.63 -12.50 25.15
CA VAL A 413 -11.43 -13.32 24.88
C VAL A 413 -10.25 -12.37 24.67
N THR A 414 -9.46 -12.13 25.73
CA THR A 414 -8.25 -11.31 25.68
C THR A 414 -7.19 -11.95 24.79
N SER A 415 -6.65 -11.18 23.86
CA SER A 415 -5.47 -11.57 23.07
C SER A 415 -4.25 -11.68 23.99
N ALA A 416 -3.40 -12.69 23.76
CA ALA A 416 -2.07 -12.68 24.37
C ALA A 416 -1.25 -11.58 23.68
N GLU A 417 -0.60 -10.70 24.47
CA GLU A 417 0.23 -9.60 23.93
C GLU A 417 1.17 -10.10 22.82
N GLY A 418 0.97 -9.61 21.59
CA GLY A 418 1.80 -9.92 20.43
C GLY A 418 1.34 -11.07 19.53
N ALA A 419 0.17 -11.67 19.75
CA ALA A 419 -0.42 -12.63 18.83
C ALA A 419 -0.95 -11.94 17.56
N SER A 420 -0.76 -12.55 16.38
CA SER A 420 -1.35 -12.02 15.14
C SER A 420 -2.87 -12.12 15.23
N LEU A 421 -3.61 -11.14 14.68
CA LEU A 421 -5.09 -11.10 14.69
C LEU A 421 -5.77 -12.42 14.31
N ARG A 422 -5.15 -13.19 13.39
CA ARG A 422 -5.64 -14.50 12.94
C ARG A 422 -5.49 -15.64 13.96
N GLN A 423 -4.58 -15.54 14.93
CA GLN A 423 -4.34 -16.59 15.93
C GLN A 423 -5.39 -16.62 17.05
N ASP A 424 -6.04 -15.49 17.34
CA ASP A 424 -7.08 -15.38 18.38
C ASP A 424 -8.51 -15.32 17.82
N SER A 425 -8.65 -15.24 16.51
CA SER A 425 -9.93 -15.27 15.78
C SER A 425 -10.17 -16.62 15.13
N TYR A 426 -11.41 -17.11 15.14
CA TYR A 426 -11.75 -18.39 14.53
C TYR A 426 -12.26 -18.19 13.09
N ASP A 427 -11.82 -19.03 12.16
CA ASP A 427 -12.31 -19.03 10.78
C ASP A 427 -13.76 -19.52 10.72
N LEU A 428 -14.68 -18.64 10.35
CA LEU A 428 -16.10 -18.97 10.20
C LEU A 428 -16.41 -19.57 8.81
N GLY A 429 -15.53 -19.36 7.82
CA GLY A 429 -15.67 -19.81 6.44
C GLY A 429 -15.58 -18.68 5.43
N THR A 430 -15.98 -18.97 4.18
CA THR A 430 -15.93 -18.00 3.07
C THR A 430 -16.95 -16.88 3.26
N LEU A 431 -16.66 -15.72 2.64
CA LEU A 431 -17.50 -14.53 2.67
C LEU A 431 -18.95 -14.85 2.33
N ASP A 432 -19.19 -15.54 1.22
CA ASP A 432 -20.54 -15.87 0.76
C ASP A 432 -21.30 -16.79 1.73
N SER A 433 -20.61 -17.75 2.36
CA SER A 433 -21.22 -18.66 3.34
C SER A 433 -21.66 -17.89 4.57
N VAL A 434 -20.75 -17.11 5.16
CA VAL A 434 -20.99 -16.43 6.43
C VAL A 434 -22.01 -15.31 6.26
N PHE A 435 -21.85 -14.47 5.23
CA PHE A 435 -22.76 -13.37 4.98
C PHE A 435 -24.12 -13.86 4.49
N GLY A 436 -24.18 -15.02 3.82
CA GLY A 436 -25.43 -15.69 3.48
C GLY A 436 -26.22 -16.13 4.72
N GLU A 437 -25.56 -16.71 5.72
CA GLU A 437 -26.21 -17.10 6.98
C GLU A 437 -26.63 -15.89 7.82
N LEU A 438 -25.77 -14.85 7.92
CA LEU A 438 -26.11 -13.60 8.60
C LEU A 438 -27.30 -12.91 7.93
N ALA A 439 -27.34 -12.88 6.60
CA ALA A 439 -28.46 -12.32 5.87
C ALA A 439 -29.75 -13.05 6.21
N LYS A 440 -29.73 -14.39 6.18
CA LYS A 440 -30.88 -15.21 6.52
C LYS A 440 -31.39 -14.97 7.95
N SER A 441 -30.49 -14.83 8.93
CA SER A 441 -30.88 -14.66 10.33
C SER A 441 -31.53 -13.31 10.62
N VAL A 442 -31.16 -12.26 9.89
CA VAL A 442 -31.83 -10.95 9.98
C VAL A 442 -33.01 -10.80 9.01
N GLY A 443 -33.43 -11.89 8.35
CA GLY A 443 -34.59 -11.91 7.45
C GLY A 443 -34.34 -11.34 6.05
N ILE A 444 -33.07 -11.15 5.67
CA ILE A 444 -32.68 -10.73 4.32
C ILE A 444 -32.79 -11.92 3.38
N ARG A 445 -33.57 -11.75 2.32
CA ARG A 445 -33.75 -12.79 1.30
C ARG A 445 -32.61 -12.72 0.30
N SER A 446 -31.79 -13.77 0.26
CA SER A 446 -30.86 -13.98 -0.86
C SER A 446 -31.67 -14.26 -2.13
N ILE A 447 -31.44 -13.48 -3.18
CA ILE A 447 -32.15 -13.61 -4.44
C ILE A 447 -31.34 -14.53 -5.35
N ALA A 448 -32.01 -15.52 -5.94
CA ALA A 448 -31.38 -16.40 -6.91
C ALA A 448 -30.95 -15.58 -8.14
N TYR A 449 -29.65 -15.57 -8.42
CA TYR A 449 -29.08 -14.89 -9.58
C TYR A 449 -29.33 -15.70 -10.85
N ALA A 450 -29.86 -15.05 -11.89
CA ALA A 450 -30.14 -15.69 -13.17
C ALA A 450 -28.90 -15.88 -14.07
N TYR A 451 -27.79 -15.20 -13.78
CA TYR A 451 -26.58 -15.22 -14.62
C TYR A 451 -25.56 -16.27 -14.13
N ARG A 452 -25.57 -17.43 -14.81
CA ARG A 452 -24.69 -18.61 -14.64
C ARG A 452 -23.29 -18.43 -15.27
N GLY A 453 -22.70 -17.24 -15.17
CA GLY A 453 -21.41 -16.94 -15.83
C GLY A 453 -20.18 -17.10 -14.93
N THR A 454 -20.33 -17.05 -13.61
CA THR A 454 -19.20 -17.06 -12.66
C THR A 454 -19.54 -17.87 -11.41
N ASP A 455 -18.54 -18.57 -10.86
CA ASP A 455 -18.65 -19.37 -9.63
C ASP A 455 -18.82 -18.52 -8.35
N LEU A 456 -18.72 -17.19 -8.47
CA LEU A 456 -18.85 -16.26 -7.35
C LEU A 456 -20.28 -16.12 -6.84
N GLY A 457 -20.41 -16.17 -5.52
CA GLY A 457 -21.63 -15.82 -4.80
C GLY A 457 -21.87 -14.30 -4.72
N PRO A 458 -23.05 -13.91 -4.19
CA PRO A 458 -23.51 -12.52 -4.19
C PRO A 458 -22.57 -11.56 -3.45
N TRP A 459 -22.05 -11.95 -2.30
CA TRP A 459 -21.26 -11.09 -1.43
C TRP A 459 -19.85 -10.89 -1.98
N SER A 460 -19.26 -11.93 -2.55
CA SER A 460 -17.97 -11.83 -3.23
C SER A 460 -18.04 -10.95 -4.48
N ARG A 461 -19.16 -11.01 -5.24
CA ARG A 461 -19.40 -10.06 -6.34
C ARG A 461 -19.57 -8.63 -5.84
N ALA A 462 -20.28 -8.43 -4.72
CA ALA A 462 -20.43 -7.12 -4.11
C ALA A 462 -19.07 -6.52 -3.72
N LEU A 463 -18.22 -7.32 -3.08
CA LEU A 463 -16.85 -6.96 -2.73
C LEU A 463 -16.01 -6.60 -3.97
N ARG A 464 -16.08 -7.42 -5.02
CA ARG A 464 -15.39 -7.13 -6.29
C ARG A 464 -15.82 -5.80 -6.88
N ILE A 465 -17.13 -5.55 -6.95
CA ILE A 465 -17.66 -4.30 -7.49
C ILE A 465 -17.24 -3.11 -6.63
N MET A 466 -17.28 -3.24 -5.31
CA MET A 466 -16.85 -2.19 -4.40
C MET A 466 -15.36 -1.90 -4.48
N ARG A 467 -14.53 -2.92 -4.69
CA ARG A 467 -13.10 -2.74 -4.98
C ARG A 467 -12.90 -2.03 -6.32
N SER A 468 -13.60 -2.44 -7.37
CA SER A 468 -13.54 -1.78 -8.69
C SER A 468 -14.07 -0.34 -8.66
N ALA A 469 -14.98 -0.04 -7.73
CA ALA A 469 -15.49 1.31 -7.44
C ALA A 469 -14.64 2.06 -6.41
N GLU A 470 -13.56 1.45 -5.93
CA GLU A 470 -12.61 2.01 -4.97
C GLU A 470 -13.24 2.40 -3.62
N LEU A 471 -14.38 1.78 -3.28
CA LEU A 471 -15.08 1.96 -2.00
C LEU A 471 -14.47 1.11 -0.87
N VAL A 472 -13.79 0.02 -1.24
CA VAL A 472 -13.06 -0.89 -0.35
C VAL A 472 -11.64 -1.06 -0.85
N VAL A 473 -10.71 -1.10 0.10
CA VAL A 473 -9.29 -1.30 -0.13
C VAL A 473 -8.84 -2.60 0.52
N GLY A 474 -8.00 -3.35 -0.18
CA GLY A 474 -7.28 -4.48 0.39
C GLY A 474 -6.07 -3.99 1.20
N LEU A 475 -6.06 -4.29 2.49
CA LEU A 475 -4.89 -4.20 3.36
C LEU A 475 -4.14 -5.54 3.35
N TYR A 476 -2.95 -5.60 3.97
CA TYR A 476 -2.09 -6.79 3.93
C TYR A 476 -2.84 -8.09 4.28
N ASP A 477 -3.64 -8.08 5.34
CA ASP A 477 -4.30 -9.26 5.88
C ASP A 477 -5.84 -9.22 5.84
N ARG A 478 -6.43 -8.09 5.41
CA ARG A 478 -7.87 -7.83 5.48
C ARG A 478 -8.39 -6.86 4.43
N TRP A 479 -9.70 -6.83 4.22
CA TRP A 479 -10.40 -5.76 3.51
C TRP A 479 -10.81 -4.64 4.49
N SER A 480 -10.76 -3.38 4.03
CA SER A 480 -11.20 -2.22 4.81
C SER A 480 -11.96 -1.22 3.93
N ILE A 481 -12.83 -0.40 4.54
CA ILE A 481 -13.50 0.70 3.85
C ILE A 481 -12.45 1.75 3.49
N ALA A 482 -12.50 2.27 2.27
CA ALA A 482 -11.56 3.30 1.84
C ALA A 482 -11.69 4.57 2.73
N PRO A 483 -10.57 5.21 3.15
CA PRO A 483 -10.62 6.32 4.11
C PRO A 483 -11.56 7.47 3.73
N HIS A 484 -11.60 7.83 2.45
CA HIS A 484 -12.47 8.91 1.96
C HIS A 484 -13.96 8.57 2.04
N VAL A 485 -14.33 7.30 1.87
CA VAL A 485 -15.71 6.80 2.07
C VAL A 485 -16.05 6.87 3.55
N LEU A 486 -15.12 6.42 4.40
CA LEU A 486 -15.26 6.45 5.86
C LEU A 486 -15.47 7.89 6.37
N ASP A 487 -14.66 8.84 5.91
CA ASP A 487 -14.78 10.27 6.25
C ASP A 487 -16.15 10.84 5.85
N ARG A 488 -16.64 10.50 4.65
CA ARG A 488 -17.95 10.94 4.18
C ARG A 488 -19.09 10.31 5.00
N LEU A 489 -18.98 9.03 5.34
CA LEU A 489 -19.96 8.31 6.16
C LEU A 489 -20.00 8.82 7.61
N HIS A 490 -18.86 9.28 8.14
CA HIS A 490 -18.77 9.98 9.42
C HIS A 490 -19.33 11.41 9.34
N GLY A 491 -18.92 12.19 8.35
CA GLY A 491 -19.38 13.57 8.16
C GLY A 491 -20.88 13.67 7.86
N GLY A 492 -21.45 12.66 7.20
CA GLY A 492 -22.89 12.57 6.90
C GLY A 492 -23.77 12.07 8.03
N GLY A 493 -23.22 11.70 9.19
CA GLY A 493 -23.97 11.18 10.34
C GLY A 493 -24.55 9.77 10.18
N MET A 494 -24.37 9.13 9.02
CA MET A 494 -24.82 7.76 8.75
C MET A 494 -24.14 6.77 9.70
N MET A 495 -22.83 6.90 9.90
CA MET A 495 -22.09 6.11 10.89
C MET A 495 -22.62 6.32 12.31
N THR A 496 -22.94 7.56 12.68
CA THR A 496 -23.51 7.84 14.00
C THR A 496 -24.89 7.22 14.18
N THR A 497 -25.72 7.18 13.13
CA THR A 497 -27.03 6.50 13.18
C THR A 497 -26.87 4.98 13.28
N VAL A 498 -25.99 4.36 12.49
CA VAL A 498 -25.72 2.92 12.55
C VAL A 498 -25.10 2.52 13.92
N ILE A 499 -24.11 3.29 14.40
CA ILE A 499 -23.38 3.06 15.66
C ILE A 499 -24.20 3.40 16.91
N ARG A 500 -25.00 4.47 16.94
CA ARG A 500 -25.71 4.86 18.18
C ARG A 500 -27.17 4.46 18.22
N ARG A 501 -27.81 4.20 17.08
CA ARG A 501 -29.28 4.06 16.99
C ARG A 501 -29.74 2.71 16.44
N GLY A 502 -28.86 1.93 15.80
CA GLY A 502 -29.13 0.57 15.32
C GLY A 502 -28.77 -0.54 16.31
N ARG A 503 -28.86 -0.29 17.62
CA ARG A 503 -28.37 -1.21 18.68
C ARG A 503 -28.99 -2.62 18.57
N GLN A 504 -30.30 -2.71 18.38
CA GLN A 504 -31.00 -3.99 18.29
C GLN A 504 -30.53 -4.80 17.07
N PHE A 505 -30.33 -4.13 15.94
CA PHE A 505 -29.80 -4.77 14.74
C PHE A 505 -28.37 -5.30 14.96
N ARG A 506 -27.51 -4.54 15.64
CA ARG A 506 -26.15 -4.98 16.03
C ARG A 506 -26.17 -6.20 16.96
N GLU A 507 -27.01 -6.17 18.00
CA GLU A 507 -27.11 -7.26 18.96
C GLU A 507 -27.58 -8.56 18.30
N ARG A 508 -28.50 -8.48 17.32
CA ARG A 508 -28.92 -9.65 16.52
C ARG A 508 -27.77 -10.23 15.71
N LEU A 509 -27.05 -9.40 14.95
CA LEU A 509 -25.91 -9.87 14.15
C LEU A 509 -24.79 -10.47 15.01
N HIS A 510 -24.45 -9.83 16.13
CA HIS A 510 -23.43 -10.33 17.05
C HIS A 510 -23.84 -11.68 17.67
N SER A 511 -25.12 -11.85 18.00
CA SER A 511 -25.63 -13.13 18.52
C SER A 511 -25.44 -14.25 17.50
N GLU A 512 -25.70 -13.97 16.23
CA GLU A 512 -25.56 -14.94 15.13
C GLU A 512 -24.09 -15.28 14.84
N LEU A 513 -23.21 -14.28 14.78
CA LEU A 513 -21.76 -14.51 14.68
C LEU A 513 -21.24 -15.37 15.84
N HIS A 514 -21.72 -15.12 17.05
CA HIS A 514 -21.35 -15.92 18.22
C HIS A 514 -21.87 -17.36 18.16
N LEU A 515 -23.08 -17.58 17.62
CA LEU A 515 -23.62 -18.92 17.37
C LEU A 515 -22.78 -19.68 16.34
N MET A 516 -22.42 -19.04 15.22
CA MET A 516 -21.55 -19.63 14.19
C MET A 516 -20.20 -20.03 14.78
N TRP A 517 -19.58 -19.12 15.53
CA TRP A 517 -18.30 -19.37 16.20
C TRP A 517 -18.36 -20.55 17.18
N THR A 518 -19.38 -20.59 18.03
CA THR A 518 -19.56 -21.67 19.01
C THR A 518 -19.76 -23.02 18.32
N GLY A 519 -20.60 -23.04 17.28
CA GLY A 519 -20.87 -24.25 16.49
C GLY A 519 -19.60 -24.78 15.83
N ARG A 520 -18.80 -23.91 15.21
CA ARG A 520 -17.56 -24.27 14.51
C ARG A 520 -16.45 -24.73 15.46
N ARG A 521 -16.29 -24.04 16.60
CA ARG A 521 -15.32 -24.40 17.64
C ARG A 521 -15.63 -25.78 18.23
N ASN A 522 -16.89 -26.05 18.56
CA ASN A 522 -17.31 -27.35 19.11
C ASN A 522 -17.11 -28.49 18.09
N ALA A 523 -17.35 -28.24 16.80
CA ALA A 523 -17.12 -29.21 15.75
C ALA A 523 -15.63 -29.60 15.62
N ALA A 524 -14.71 -28.63 15.69
CA ALA A 524 -13.27 -28.91 15.64
C ALA A 524 -12.76 -29.66 16.87
N GLN A 525 -13.22 -29.31 18.07
CA GLN A 525 -12.88 -30.04 19.29
C GLN A 525 -13.38 -31.49 19.26
N THR A 526 -14.52 -31.75 18.62
CA THR A 526 -15.06 -33.11 18.47
C THR A 526 -14.23 -33.94 17.47
N GLN A 527 -13.67 -33.32 16.43
CA GLN A 527 -12.80 -33.98 15.46
C GLN A 527 -11.41 -34.32 16.04
N GLU A 528 -10.84 -33.45 16.88
CA GLU A 528 -9.57 -33.73 17.57
C GLU A 528 -9.67 -34.90 18.55
N VAL A 529 -10.82 -35.08 19.22
CA VAL A 529 -11.07 -36.20 20.14
C VAL A 529 -11.34 -37.53 19.43
N GLN A 530 -11.73 -37.51 18.15
CA GLN A 530 -11.96 -38.71 17.34
C GLN A 530 -10.73 -39.19 16.56
N HIS A 531 -9.67 -38.38 16.50
CA HIS A 531 -8.44 -38.68 15.75
C HIS A 531 -7.16 -38.64 16.60
N GLY A 532 -7.26 -38.31 17.89
CA GLY A 532 -6.27 -38.65 18.92
C GLY A 532 -6.64 -39.95 19.63
#